data_AF-A0A0B7HMK3-F1
#
_entry.id   AF-A0A0B7HMK3-F1
#
_cell.length_a   1.000
_cell.length_b   1.000
_cell.length_c   1.000
_cell.angle_alpha   90.00
_cell.angle_beta   90.00
_cell.angle_gamma   90.00
#
_symmetry.space_group_name_H-M   'P 1'
#
loop_
_entity.id
_entity.type
_entity.pdbx_description
1 polymer ?
#
loop_
_entity_poly.entity_id
_entity_poly.type
_entity_poly.pdbx_seq_one_letter_code
_entity_poly.pdbx_strand_id
1 'polypeptide(L)'
;MRESFCDNSGKRLRFKAKFVRYGEKSNRYSFLSLTTLLFVEVESLDGEIKEDHIWLNLTKEFEKLEANLKEGVIVEFDARIKLYKKRIHKPQAGYL
;
A
#
# COMPACT_ATOMS: atom_id res chain seq x y z
N MET A 1 -9.84 11.96 -2.09
CA MET A 1 -8.39 12.07 -1.77
C MET A 1 -8.33 12.92 -0.53
N ARG A 2 -7.81 12.41 0.59
CA ARG A 2 -7.73 13.15 1.85
C ARG A 2 -6.64 14.23 1.74
N GLU A 3 -6.90 15.43 2.27
CA GLU A 3 -5.99 16.59 2.13
C GLU A 3 -4.61 16.32 2.73
N SER A 4 -4.54 15.59 3.85
CA SER A 4 -3.28 15.20 4.51
C SER A 4 -2.31 14.38 3.64
N PHE A 5 -2.80 13.73 2.58
CA PHE A 5 -1.95 12.99 1.63
C PHE A 5 -1.25 13.88 0.63
N CYS A 6 -1.85 15.03 0.28
CA CYS A 6 -1.27 15.97 -0.68
C CYS A 6 -0.02 16.62 -0.09
N ASP A 7 -0.09 17.06 1.16
CA ASP A 7 1.01 17.76 1.84
C ASP A 7 2.20 16.86 2.20
N ASN A 8 1.93 15.56 2.27
CA ASN A 8 2.92 14.52 2.58
C ASN A 8 3.38 13.71 1.36
N SER A 9 2.96 14.10 0.15
CA SER A 9 3.37 13.44 -1.09
C SER A 9 4.89 13.46 -1.26
N GLY A 10 5.50 12.30 -1.49
CA GLY A 10 6.94 12.14 -1.72
C GLY A 10 7.79 12.13 -0.45
N LYS A 11 7.26 12.55 0.71
CA LYS A 11 7.96 12.46 1.99
C LYS A 11 8.03 11.01 2.47
N ARG A 12 9.13 10.65 3.12
CA ARG A 12 9.28 9.35 3.78
C ARG A 12 8.78 9.51 5.20
N LEU A 13 7.71 8.78 5.54
CA LEU A 13 7.09 8.77 6.85
C LEU A 13 7.16 7.38 7.43
N ARG A 14 7.12 7.29 8.76
CA ARG A 14 7.01 6.02 9.48
C ARG A 14 5.54 5.72 9.77
N PHE A 15 5.16 4.49 9.51
CA PHE A 15 3.82 3.97 9.72
C PHE A 15 3.86 2.78 10.66
N LYS A 16 2.80 2.61 11.43
CA LYS A 16 2.44 1.38 12.12
C LYS A 16 1.19 0.82 11.48
N ALA A 17 1.13 -0.49 11.29
CA ALA A 17 -0.08 -1.14 10.80
C ALA A 17 -0.16 -2.59 11.28
N LYS A 18 -1.38 -3.13 11.34
CA LYS A 18 -1.65 -4.49 11.77
C LYS A 18 -1.65 -5.43 10.56
N PHE A 19 -0.77 -6.42 10.57
CA PHE A 19 -0.72 -7.44 9.51
C PHE A 19 -1.95 -8.33 9.58
N VAL A 20 -2.57 -8.60 8.43
CA VAL A 20 -3.72 -9.50 8.31
C VAL A 20 -3.30 -10.80 7.64
N ARG A 21 -2.85 -10.73 6.39
CA ARG A 21 -2.57 -11.92 5.58
C ARG A 21 -1.69 -11.62 4.38
N TYR A 22 -1.19 -12.70 3.80
CA TYR A 22 -0.63 -12.71 2.46
C TYR A 22 -1.74 -12.77 1.41
N GLY A 23 -1.47 -12.22 0.23
CA GLY A 23 -2.28 -12.38 -0.98
C GLY A 23 -1.40 -12.49 -2.21
N GLU A 24 -1.99 -12.81 -3.35
CA GLU A 24 -1.28 -12.93 -4.61
C GLU A 24 -1.87 -11.99 -5.65
N LYS A 25 -0.98 -11.36 -6.43
CA LYS A 25 -1.33 -10.52 -7.56
C LYS A 25 -0.70 -11.10 -8.82
N SER A 26 -1.52 -11.36 -9.84
CA SER A 26 -1.03 -11.72 -11.17
C SER A 26 -0.26 -10.54 -11.77
N ASN A 27 0.97 -10.77 -12.22
CA ASN A 27 1.70 -9.79 -13.00
C ASN A 27 1.32 -9.95 -14.48
N ARG A 28 0.67 -8.95 -15.09
CA ARG A 28 0.29 -9.03 -16.51
C ARG A 28 1.51 -9.15 -17.44
N TYR A 29 2.70 -8.72 -16.98
CA TYR A 29 3.93 -8.71 -17.76
C TYR A 29 4.86 -9.92 -17.47
N SER A 30 4.61 -10.69 -16.42
CA SER A 30 5.37 -11.91 -16.13
C SER A 30 4.43 -13.02 -15.72
N PHE A 31 4.64 -14.24 -16.22
CA PHE A 31 3.87 -15.42 -15.80
C PHE A 31 3.99 -15.78 -14.30
N LEU A 32 4.80 -15.04 -13.53
CA LEU A 32 4.95 -15.17 -12.09
C LEU A 32 3.89 -14.36 -11.32
N SER A 33 3.29 -14.96 -10.28
CA SER A 33 2.51 -14.25 -9.27
C SER A 33 3.43 -13.44 -8.36
N LEU A 34 2.96 -12.26 -7.92
CA LEU A 34 3.62 -11.45 -6.91
C LEU A 34 2.90 -11.62 -5.58
N THR A 35 3.64 -12.00 -4.54
CA THR A 35 3.12 -12.03 -3.18
C THR A 35 2.94 -10.61 -2.66
N THR A 36 1.81 -10.39 -1.99
CA THR A 36 1.41 -9.13 -1.40
C THR A 36 1.03 -9.33 0.07
N LEU A 37 1.12 -8.26 0.84
CA LEU A 37 0.85 -8.20 2.27
C LEU A 37 -0.33 -7.26 2.47
N LEU A 38 -1.36 -7.71 3.18
CA LEU A 38 -2.48 -6.88 3.61
C LEU A 38 -2.24 -6.40 5.03
N PHE A 39 -2.24 -5.08 5.20
CA PHE A 39 -2.26 -4.43 6.51
C PHE A 39 -3.55 -3.64 6.69
N VAL A 40 -4.01 -3.55 7.94
CA VAL A 40 -5.16 -2.74 8.38
C VAL A 40 -4.75 -1.80 9.50
N GLU A 41 -5.63 -0.86 9.86
CA GLU A 41 -5.38 0.11 10.95
C GLU A 41 -4.04 0.86 10.72
N VAL A 42 -3.83 1.33 9.49
CA VAL A 42 -2.58 1.96 9.09
C VAL A 42 -2.55 3.38 9.62
N GLU A 43 -1.56 3.70 10.44
CA GLU A 43 -1.42 5.04 10.99
C GLU A 43 0.03 5.52 10.84
N SER A 44 0.23 6.77 10.43
CA SER A 44 1.54 7.41 10.57
C SER A 44 1.85 7.66 12.04
N LEU A 45 3.11 7.52 12.43
CA LEU A 45 3.54 7.84 13.80
C LEU A 45 3.36 9.32 14.15
N ASP A 46 3.32 10.21 13.14
CA ASP A 46 3.03 11.63 13.32
C ASP A 46 1.52 11.91 13.49
N GLY A 47 0.66 10.87 13.39
CA GLY A 47 -0.78 10.93 13.64
C GLY A 47 -1.63 11.55 12.53
N GLU A 48 -1.02 12.18 11.53
CA GLU A 48 -1.73 12.94 10.48
C GLU A 48 -2.40 12.07 9.41
N ILE A 49 -1.93 10.85 9.24
CA ILE A 49 -2.38 9.93 8.20
C ILE A 49 -2.89 8.66 8.85
N LYS A 50 -4.14 8.33 8.55
CA LYS A 50 -4.78 7.08 8.94
C LYS A 50 -5.44 6.47 7.72
N GLU A 51 -5.32 5.18 7.47
CA GLU A 51 -6.02 4.46 6.42
C GLU A 51 -6.54 3.13 6.94
N ASP A 52 -7.67 2.70 6.39
CA ASP A 52 -8.32 1.47 6.84
C ASP A 52 -7.48 0.24 6.47
N HIS A 53 -6.89 0.26 5.27
CA HIS A 53 -6.04 -0.83 4.80
C HIS A 53 -5.04 -0.39 3.73
N ILE A 54 -3.96 -1.16 3.59
CA ILE A 54 -2.99 -1.02 2.50
C ILE A 54 -2.50 -2.39 2.04
N TRP A 55 -2.37 -2.54 0.72
CA TRP A 55 -1.68 -3.66 0.11
C TRP A 55 -0.26 -3.25 -0.24
N LEU A 56 0.71 -4.02 0.25
CA LEU A 56 2.13 -3.85 -0.07
C LEU A 56 2.63 -5.07 -0.84
N ASN A 57 3.60 -4.90 -1.71
CA ASN A 57 4.32 -6.06 -2.26
C ASN A 57 5.23 -6.64 -1.18
N LEU A 58 5.39 -7.97 -1.19
CA LEU A 58 6.41 -8.62 -0.38
C LEU A 58 7.79 -8.14 -0.87
N THR A 59 8.57 -7.55 0.02
CA THR A 59 9.95 -7.12 -0.26
C THR A 59 10.91 -7.98 0.53
N LYS A 60 12.20 -7.98 0.14
CA LYS A 60 13.25 -8.74 0.84
C LYS A 60 13.33 -8.46 2.34
N GLU A 61 12.99 -7.23 2.77
CA GLU A 61 12.98 -6.91 4.20
C GLU A 61 11.78 -7.52 4.93
N PHE A 62 10.62 -7.63 4.27
CA PHE A 62 9.49 -8.35 4.82
C PHE A 62 9.68 -9.86 4.80
N GLU A 63 10.38 -10.42 3.79
CA GLU A 63 10.74 -11.85 3.76
C GLU A 63 11.57 -12.26 4.97
N LYS A 64 12.52 -11.41 5.41
CA LYS A 64 13.29 -11.66 6.64
C LYS A 64 12.42 -11.73 7.91
N LEU A 65 11.26 -11.07 7.89
CA LEU A 65 10.33 -11.02 9.01
C LEU A 65 9.24 -12.09 8.92
N GLU A 66 9.18 -12.87 7.83
CA GLU A 66 8.11 -13.83 7.54
C GLU A 66 7.86 -14.82 8.69
N ALA A 67 8.92 -15.31 9.34
CA ALA A 67 8.81 -16.21 10.49
C ALA A 67 8.03 -15.60 11.68
N ASN A 68 8.02 -14.27 11.78
CA ASN A 68 7.38 -13.51 12.87
C ASN A 68 6.11 -12.76 12.40
N LEU A 69 5.83 -12.74 11.10
CA LEU A 69 4.74 -11.98 10.52
C LEU A 69 3.44 -12.79 10.52
N LYS A 70 2.80 -12.85 11.70
CA LYS A 70 1.53 -13.55 11.92
C LYS A 70 0.38 -12.57 11.94
N GLU A 71 -0.82 -13.05 11.60
CA GLU A 71 -2.04 -12.26 11.68
C GLU A 71 -2.16 -11.59 13.06
N GLY A 72 -2.45 -10.29 13.04
CA GLY A 72 -2.59 -9.47 14.24
C GLY A 72 -1.31 -8.80 14.73
N VAL A 73 -0.14 -9.14 14.20
CA VAL A 73 1.13 -8.48 14.55
C VAL A 73 1.15 -7.04 14.03
N ILE A 74 1.55 -6.11 14.89
CA ILE A 74 1.79 -4.72 14.52
C ILE A 74 3.20 -4.60 13.95
N VAL A 75 3.30 -4.01 12.76
CA VAL A 75 4.57 -3.76 12.09
C VAL A 75 4.76 -2.28 11.88
N GLU A 76 5.96 -1.80 12.21
CA GLU A 76 6.42 -0.47 11.86
C GLU A 76 7.27 -0.51 10.60
N PHE A 77 7.01 0.40 9.66
CA PHE A 77 7.77 0.50 8.42
C PHE A 77 7.81 1.94 7.91
N ASP A 78 8.87 2.25 7.15
CA ASP A 78 8.99 3.53 6.48
C ASP A 78 8.48 3.42 5.04
N ALA A 79 7.57 4.31 4.65
CA ALA A 79 7.01 4.35 3.30
C ALA A 79 6.93 5.80 2.77
N ARG A 80 6.76 5.93 1.46
CA ARG A 80 6.46 7.21 0.81
C ARG A 80 5.02 7.22 0.32
N ILE A 81 4.33 8.32 0.55
CA ILE A 81 3.01 8.55 -0.03
C ILE A 81 3.19 8.95 -1.50
N LYS A 82 2.54 8.22 -2.40
CA LYS A 82 2.46 8.57 -3.82
C LYS A 82 1.02 8.93 -4.16
N LEU A 83 0.80 10.18 -4.57
CA LEU A 83 -0.51 10.60 -5.04
C LEU A 83 -0.91 9.81 -6.29
N TYR A 84 -2.02 9.09 -6.18
CA TYR A 84 -2.61 8.40 -7.32
C TYR A 84 -3.55 9.35 -8.06
N LYS A 85 -3.14 9.78 -9.26
CA LYS A 85 -4.03 10.51 -10.18
C LYS A 85 -4.80 9.50 -11.04
N LYS A 86 -6.06 9.22 -10.66
CA LYS A 86 -6.97 8.42 -11.50
C LYS A 86 -7.25 9.20 -12.79
N ARG A 87 -6.76 8.74 -13.93
CA ARG A 87 -7.11 9.33 -15.22
C ARG A 87 -8.55 8.93 -15.56
N ILE A 88 -9.46 9.89 -15.57
CA ILE A 88 -10.83 9.67 -16.06
C ILE A 88 -10.73 9.43 -17.57
N HIS A 89 -11.13 8.25 -18.04
CA HIS A 89 -11.23 7.97 -19.47
C HIS A 89 -12.47 8.71 -19.98
N LYS A 90 -12.29 9.76 -20.79
CA LYS A 90 -13.44 10.37 -21.49
C LYS A 90 -13.92 9.35 -22.53
N PRO A 91 -15.23 9.03 -22.61
CA PRO A 91 -15.73 8.20 -23.69
C PRO A 91 -15.41 8.91 -25.02
N GLN A 92 -14.89 8.15 -26.00
CA GLN A 92 -14.67 8.66 -27.34
C GLN A 92 -16.03 9.07 -27.91
N ALA A 93 -16.20 10.36 -28.22
CA ALA A 93 -17.35 10.83 -28.97
C ALA A 93 -17.30 10.13 -30.34
N GLY A 94 -18.30 9.29 -30.62
CA GLY A 94 -18.43 8.65 -31.92
C GLY A 94 -18.49 9.72 -33.01
N TYR A 95 -17.69 9.54 -34.05
CA TYR A 95 -17.87 10.27 -35.30
C TYR A 95 -19.20 9.80 -35.92
N LEU A 96 -20.13 10.74 -36.07
CA LEU A 96 -21.33 10.60 -36.92
C LEU A 96 -20.91 10.64 -38.40
#